data_AF-A0A838JA29-F1
#
_entry.id   AF-A0A838JA29-F1
#
_cell.length_a   1.000
_cell.length_b   1.000
_cell.length_c   1.000
_cell.angle_alpha   90.00
_cell.angle_beta   90.00
_cell.angle_gamma   90.00
#
_symmetry.space_group_name_H-M   'P 1'
#
loop_
_entity.id
_entity.type
_entity.pdbx_description
1 polymer ?
#
loop_
_entity_poly.entity_id
_entity_poly.type
_entity_poly.pdbx_seq_one_letter_code
_entity_poly.pdbx_strand_id
1 'polypeptide(L)'
;MAARFFGKLFGDRGSVSAALGEDLRHDHGLQFIVRPRKNMAIPPLDPTDVALLRHRAVIESVWQRLKHGCQIEHTRHRSVANFFVNLLAGLVAYCLQPIKPSFPPPA
;
A
#
# COMPACT_ATOMS: atom_id res chain seq x y z
N MET A 1 -9.32 2.16 22.36
CA MET A 1 -10.29 1.18 21.82
C MET A 1 -10.21 1.28 20.31
N ALA A 2 -9.51 0.34 19.65
CA ALA A 2 -9.44 0.34 18.19
C ALA A 2 -10.85 0.07 17.64
N ALA A 3 -11.29 0.82 16.64
CA ALA A 3 -12.56 0.58 15.97
C ALA A 3 -12.61 -0.88 15.48
N ARG A 4 -13.79 -1.52 15.53
CA ARG A 4 -13.99 -2.84 14.93
C ARG A 4 -13.84 -2.72 13.41
N PHE A 5 -12.66 -3.07 12.90
CA PHE A 5 -12.40 -3.13 11.47
C PHE A 5 -12.83 -4.49 10.92
N PHE A 6 -13.58 -4.48 9.82
CA PHE A 6 -14.06 -5.68 9.14
C PHE A 6 -13.77 -5.56 7.64
N GLY A 7 -13.71 -6.70 6.94
CA GLY A 7 -13.50 -6.73 5.49
C GLY A 7 -12.12 -7.24 5.10
N LYS A 8 -11.65 -6.85 3.91
CA LYS A 8 -10.39 -7.33 3.31
C LYS A 8 -9.27 -6.31 3.50
N LEU A 9 -8.16 -6.74 4.06
CA LEU A 9 -6.96 -5.94 4.23
C LEU A 9 -5.85 -6.47 3.32
N PHE A 10 -5.42 -5.66 2.36
CA PHE A 10 -4.32 -6.01 1.47
C PHE A 10 -2.99 -5.59 2.09
N GLY A 11 -2.01 -6.49 2.11
CA GLY A 11 -0.71 -6.28 2.76
C GLY A 11 0.49 -6.63 1.87
N ASP A 12 1.67 -6.27 2.34
CA ASP A 12 2.94 -6.68 1.74
C ASP A 12 3.25 -8.15 2.04
N ARG A 13 4.15 -8.74 1.27
CA ARG A 13 4.50 -10.16 1.38
C ARG A 13 4.92 -10.54 2.82
N GLY A 14 4.05 -11.29 3.49
CA GLY A 14 4.21 -11.77 4.87
C GLY A 14 4.29 -10.67 5.93
N SER A 15 3.50 -9.63 5.74
CA SER A 15 3.25 -8.60 6.75
C SER A 15 2.55 -9.13 8.02
N VAL A 16 1.93 -10.31 7.97
CA VAL A 16 1.24 -10.95 9.10
C VAL A 16 1.58 -12.45 9.14
N SER A 17 1.69 -13.02 10.34
CA SER A 17 1.89 -14.47 10.55
C SER A 17 0.59 -15.25 10.32
N ALA A 18 0.68 -16.54 9.99
CA ALA A 18 -0.52 -17.35 9.75
C ALA A 18 -1.46 -17.39 10.98
N ALA A 19 -0.89 -17.50 12.18
CA ALA A 19 -1.66 -17.49 13.44
C ALA A 19 -2.43 -16.17 13.62
N LEU A 20 -1.75 -15.03 13.50
CA LEU A 20 -2.37 -13.72 13.64
C LEU A 20 -3.40 -13.46 12.53
N GLY A 21 -3.19 -13.99 11.32
CA GLY A 21 -4.15 -13.90 10.23
C GLY A 21 -5.46 -14.63 10.53
N GLU A 22 -5.40 -15.82 11.12
CA GLU A 22 -6.60 -16.56 11.54
C GLU A 22 -7.28 -15.89 12.74
N ASP A 23 -6.53 -15.43 13.74
CA ASP A 23 -7.08 -14.71 14.89
C ASP A 23 -7.85 -13.45 14.46
N LEU A 24 -7.27 -12.64 13.56
CA LEU A 24 -7.93 -11.45 13.01
C LEU A 24 -9.17 -11.81 12.18
N ARG A 25 -9.15 -12.94 11.48
CA ARG A 25 -10.30 -13.39 10.69
C ARG A 25 -11.43 -13.88 11.58
N HIS A 26 -11.12 -14.59 12.65
CA HIS A 26 -12.08 -15.15 13.60
C HIS A 26 -12.67 -14.07 14.51
N ASP A 27 -11.82 -13.22 15.09
CA ASP A 27 -12.22 -12.28 16.13
C ASP A 27 -12.78 -10.96 15.57
N HIS A 28 -12.39 -10.60 14.33
CA HIS A 28 -12.74 -9.31 13.73
C HIS A 28 -13.36 -9.42 12.32
N GLY A 29 -13.47 -10.63 11.74
CA GLY A 29 -13.94 -10.80 10.37
C GLY A 29 -13.02 -10.11 9.34
N LEU A 30 -11.74 -9.94 9.69
CA LEU A 30 -10.76 -9.24 8.87
C LEU A 30 -9.93 -10.25 8.08
N GLN A 31 -10.13 -10.29 6.77
CA GLN A 31 -9.40 -11.17 5.87
C GLN A 31 -8.12 -10.50 5.40
N PHE A 32 -6.97 -11.05 5.81
CA PHE A 32 -5.68 -10.53 5.40
C PHE A 32 -5.23 -11.14 4.08
N ILE A 33 -5.11 -10.32 3.04
CA ILE A 33 -4.79 -10.72 1.68
C ILE A 33 -3.37 -10.28 1.35
N VAL A 34 -2.47 -11.25 1.17
CA VAL A 34 -1.06 -11.02 0.87
C VAL A 34 -0.56 -11.93 -0.24
N ARG A 35 0.53 -11.52 -0.89
CA ARG A 35 1.28 -12.44 -1.75
C ARG A 35 1.89 -13.55 -0.90
N PRO A 36 1.71 -14.84 -1.25
CA PRO A 36 2.29 -15.95 -0.50
C PRO A 36 3.83 -15.88 -0.49
N ARG A 37 4.43 -16.32 0.61
CA ARG A 37 5.88 -16.55 0.71
C ARG A 37 6.21 -17.92 0.10
N LYS A 38 7.49 -18.13 -0.28
CA LYS A 38 7.97 -19.37 -0.93
C LYS A 38 7.60 -20.67 -0.19
N ASN A 39 7.45 -20.62 1.14
CA ASN A 39 7.14 -21.77 2.00
C ASN A 39 5.77 -21.66 2.69
N MET A 40 4.87 -20.81 2.18
CA MET A 40 3.52 -20.63 2.73
C MET A 40 2.50 -21.32 1.84
N ALA A 41 1.51 -21.97 2.45
CA ALA A 41 0.35 -22.48 1.72
C ALA A 41 -0.31 -21.32 0.95
N ILE A 42 -0.58 -21.55 -0.33
CA ILE A 42 -1.21 -20.55 -1.19
C ILE A 42 -2.72 -20.59 -0.92
N PRO A 43 -3.31 -19.53 -0.34
CA PRO A 43 -4.75 -19.48 -0.18
C PRO A 43 -5.41 -19.38 -1.56
N PRO A 44 -6.62 -19.91 -1.76
CA PRO A 44 -7.40 -19.57 -2.94
C PRO A 44 -7.78 -18.07 -2.87
N LEU A 45 -7.25 -17.27 -3.79
CA LEU A 45 -7.62 -15.86 -3.94
C LEU A 45 -8.62 -15.70 -5.09
N ASP A 46 -9.61 -14.82 -4.90
CA ASP A 46 -10.49 -14.39 -5.97
C ASP A 46 -9.71 -13.60 -7.04
N PRO A 47 -10.10 -13.66 -8.34
CA PRO A 47 -9.45 -12.87 -9.39
C PRO A 47 -9.38 -11.37 -9.07
N THR A 48 -10.40 -10.85 -8.38
CA THR A 48 -10.45 -9.45 -7.94
C THR A 48 -9.36 -9.15 -6.91
N ASP A 49 -9.13 -10.07 -5.96
CA ASP A 49 -8.12 -9.92 -4.93
C ASP A 49 -6.71 -9.97 -5.52
N VAL A 50 -6.50 -10.82 -6.54
CA VAL A 50 -5.25 -10.88 -7.29
C VAL A 50 -5.01 -9.56 -8.05
N ALA A 51 -6.04 -9.01 -8.68
CA ALA A 51 -5.94 -7.71 -9.36
C ALA A 51 -5.57 -6.60 -8.36
N LEU A 52 -6.24 -6.53 -7.21
CA LEU A 52 -5.95 -5.54 -6.17
C LEU A 52 -4.52 -5.67 -5.61
N LEU A 53 -4.01 -6.90 -5.42
CA LEU A 53 -2.61 -7.14 -5.05
C LEU A 53 -1.59 -6.69 -6.11
N ARG A 54 -1.97 -6.67 -7.39
CA ARG A 54 -1.13 -6.14 -8.47
C ARG A 54 -1.13 -4.61 -8.46
N HIS A 55 -2.27 -3.97 -8.22
CA HIS A 55 -2.36 -2.52 -8.06
C HIS A 55 -1.48 -1.98 -6.92
N ARG A 56 -1.19 -2.79 -5.88
CA ARG A 56 -0.25 -2.40 -4.82
C ARG A 56 1.15 -2.06 -5.34
N ALA A 57 1.65 -2.74 -6.37
CA ALA A 57 2.94 -2.39 -6.98
C ALA A 57 2.93 -1.00 -7.65
N VAL A 58 1.78 -0.58 -8.18
CA VAL A 58 1.60 0.77 -8.71
C VAL A 58 1.64 1.78 -7.57
N ILE A 59 0.94 1.51 -6.46
CA ILE A 59 0.95 2.36 -5.26
C ILE A 59 2.38 2.52 -4.74
N GLU A 60 3.13 1.43 -4.60
CA GLU A 60 4.55 1.46 -4.22
C GLU A 60 5.38 2.31 -5.19
N SER A 61 5.16 2.18 -6.50
CA SER A 61 5.87 2.97 -7.52
C SER A 61 5.51 4.46 -7.46
N VAL A 62 4.25 4.81 -7.15
CA VAL A 62 3.83 6.20 -6.88
C VAL A 62 4.52 6.73 -5.64
N TRP A 63 4.47 5.97 -4.56
CA TRP A 63 5.11 6.32 -3.29
C TRP A 63 6.62 6.57 -3.46
N GLN A 64 7.30 5.69 -4.20
CA GLN A 64 8.72 5.86 -4.48
C GLN A 64 9.05 7.11 -5.29
N ARG A 65 8.21 7.49 -6.28
CA ARG A 65 8.41 8.75 -7.01
C ARG A 65 8.11 9.97 -6.15
N LEU A 66 7.11 9.92 -5.27
CA LEU A 66 6.86 11.01 -4.34
C LEU A 66 8.07 11.24 -3.42
N LYS A 67 8.63 10.15 -2.85
CA LYS A 67 9.82 10.23 -1.98
C LYS A 67 11.05 10.75 -2.71
N HIS A 68 11.43 10.12 -3.82
CA HIS A 68 12.72 10.38 -4.47
C HIS A 68 12.65 11.51 -5.49
N GLY A 69 11.58 11.56 -6.28
CA GLY A 69 11.39 12.55 -7.34
C GLY A 69 10.83 13.88 -6.83
N CYS A 70 9.86 13.83 -5.90
CA CYS A 70 9.24 15.04 -5.33
C CYS A 70 9.79 15.41 -3.95
N GLN A 71 10.75 14.65 -3.41
CA GLN A 71 11.43 14.91 -2.14
C GLN A 71 10.48 15.21 -0.97
N ILE A 72 9.34 14.52 -0.90
CA ILE A 72 8.36 14.75 0.18
C ILE A 72 8.91 14.35 1.55
N GLU A 73 9.89 13.44 1.62
CA GLU A 73 10.56 12.98 2.84
C GLU A 73 11.71 13.91 3.22
N HIS A 74 11.44 15.20 3.28
CA HIS A 74 12.44 16.17 3.68
C HIS A 74 12.58 16.18 5.21
N THR A 75 13.77 15.90 5.73
CA THR A 75 13.99 15.75 7.19
C THR A 75 14.09 17.07 7.94
N ARG A 76 14.26 18.20 7.24
CA ARG A 76 14.49 19.52 7.85
C ARG A 76 13.28 20.43 7.75
N HIS A 77 12.17 20.04 8.34
CA HIS A 77 11.04 20.96 8.54
C HIS A 77 11.20 21.71 9.86
N ARG A 78 11.25 23.04 9.81
CA ARG A 78 11.32 23.90 11.01
C ARG A 78 9.95 24.13 11.67
N SER A 79 8.87 23.73 11.00
CA SER A 79 7.48 23.80 11.50
C SER A 79 6.60 22.78 10.79
N VAL A 80 5.49 22.40 11.44
CA VAL A 80 4.47 21.50 10.86
C VAL A 80 3.79 22.15 9.64
N ALA A 81 3.58 23.46 9.66
CA ALA A 81 3.04 24.19 8.50
C ALA A 81 3.95 24.07 7.27
N ASN A 82 5.27 24.21 7.45
CA ASN A 82 6.23 24.04 6.35
C ASN A 82 6.26 22.60 5.81
N PHE A 83 6.02 21.61 6.67
CA PHE A 83 5.84 20.22 6.22
C PHE A 83 4.63 20.08 5.30
N PHE A 84 3.46 20.63 5.70
CA PHE A 84 2.25 20.55 4.87
C PHE A 84 2.41 21.27 3.53
N VAL A 85 3.04 22.45 3.52
CA VAL A 85 3.32 23.17 2.27
C VAL A 85 4.24 22.35 1.36
N ASN A 86 5.29 21.74 1.91
CA ASN A 86 6.18 20.86 1.14
C ASN A 86 5.46 19.62 0.60
N LEU A 87 4.61 19.00 1.42
CA LEU A 87 3.82 17.83 1.03
C LEU A 87 2.87 18.18 -0.12
N LEU A 88 2.11 19.27 -0.01
CA LEU A 88 1.20 19.74 -1.04
C LEU A 88 1.94 20.10 -2.33
N ALA A 89 3.07 20.82 -2.21
CA ALA A 89 3.91 21.14 -3.36
C ALA A 89 4.44 19.88 -4.07
N GLY A 90 4.87 18.86 -3.32
CA GLY A 90 5.30 17.58 -3.86
C GLY A 90 4.18 16.81 -4.57
N LEU A 91 2.96 16.85 -4.03
CA LEU A 91 1.78 16.27 -4.68
C LEU A 91 1.42 16.99 -5.97
N VAL A 92 1.44 18.33 -5.97
CA VAL A 92 1.20 19.14 -7.18
C VAL A 92 2.28 18.87 -8.23
N ALA A 93 3.56 18.83 -7.83
CA ALA A 93 4.66 18.50 -8.72
C ALA A 93 4.48 17.12 -9.36
N TYR A 94 4.02 16.13 -8.59
CA TYR A 94 3.69 14.81 -9.12
C TYR A 94 2.55 14.83 -10.15
N CYS A 95 1.48 15.62 -9.92
CA CYS A 95 0.39 15.77 -10.87
C CYS A 95 0.85 16.33 -12.23
N LEU A 96 1.80 17.26 -12.20
CA LEU A 96 2.41 17.89 -13.37
C LEU A 96 3.44 17.00 -14.09
N GLN A 97 3.84 15.86 -13.53
CA GLN A 97 4.74 14.94 -14.21
C GLN A 97 4.06 14.29 -15.43
N PRO A 98 4.75 14.25 -16.59
CA PRO A 98 4.20 13.71 -17.83
C PRO A 98 4.06 12.18 -17.77
N ILE A 99 4.93 11.50 -17.02
CA ILE A 99 4.95 10.04 -16.92
C ILE A 99 4.43 9.63 -15.55
N LYS A 100 3.27 8.95 -15.56
CA LYS A 100 2.67 8.33 -14.39
C LYS A 100 2.85 6.81 -14.50
N PRO A 101 3.06 6.08 -13.39
CA PRO A 101 3.19 4.64 -13.44
C PRO A 101 1.82 4.08 -13.74
N SER A 102 1.68 3.48 -14.89
CA SER A 102 0.51 2.71 -15.24
C SER A 102 0.85 1.22 -15.11
N PHE A 103 -0.18 0.43 -14.87
CA PHE A 103 -0.07 -1.00 -15.02
C PHE A 103 0.14 -1.31 -16.52
N PRO A 104 1.10 -2.17 -16.92
CA PRO A 104 1.13 -2.65 -18.29
C PRO A 104 -0.18 -3.38 -18.60
N PRO A 105 -0.80 -3.21 -19.78
CA PRO A 105 -2.03 -3.92 -20.11
C PRO A 105 -1.81 -5.44 -19.97
N PRO A 106 -2.83 -6.20 -19.51
CA PRO A 106 -2.71 -7.65 -19.45
C PRO A 106 -2.39 -8.17 -20.86
N ALA A 107 -1.33 -8.97 -20.97
CA ALA A 107 -1.00 -9.73 -22.17
C ALA A 107 -1.98 -10.89 -22.36
#